data_AF-A0AA93HLS3-F1
#
_entry.id   AF-A0AA93HLS3-F1
#
_cell.length_a   1.000
_cell.length_b   1.000
_cell.length_c   1.000
_cell.angle_alpha   90.00
_cell.angle_beta   90.00
_cell.angle_gamma   90.00
#
_symmetry.space_group_name_H-M   'P 1'
#
loop_
_entity.id
_entity.type
_entity.pdbx_description
1 polymer ?
#
loop_
_entity_poly.entity_id
_entity_poly.type
_entity_poly.pdbx_seq_one_letter_code
_entity_poly.pdbx_strand_id
1 'polypeptide(L)'
;MTGVTASWHDRGAAKKQSVTVRKKDGARMLSRTYANEADAKAAAESSRAARQPRTLGLNLALGRADIKPEQPVTVAGFKPAFDAQRWAIVGFRRK
;
A
#
# COMPACT_ATOMS: atom_id res chain seq x y z
N MET A 1 -10.28 5.03 0.35
CA MET A 1 -9.76 3.69 0.73
C MET A 1 -10.21 2.71 -0.34
N THR A 2 -9.28 2.21 -1.14
CA THR A 2 -9.49 1.20 -2.19
C THR A 2 -9.75 -0.16 -1.53
N GLY A 3 -10.75 -0.90 -2.01
CA GLY A 3 -11.00 -2.28 -1.57
C GLY A 3 -10.02 -3.28 -2.18
N VAL A 4 -10.05 -4.50 -1.68
CA VAL A 4 -9.31 -5.63 -2.25
C VAL A 4 -10.25 -6.80 -2.44
N THR A 5 -10.24 -7.38 -3.64
CA THR A 5 -11.05 -8.55 -3.97
C THR A 5 -10.13 -9.76 -4.11
N ALA A 6 -10.47 -10.86 -3.43
CA ALA A 6 -9.76 -12.14 -3.54
C ALA A 6 -10.72 -13.23 -3.98
N SER A 7 -10.23 -14.19 -4.77
CA SER A 7 -11.02 -15.33 -5.26
C SER A 7 -10.57 -16.63 -4.58
N TRP A 8 -11.51 -17.54 -4.29
CA TRP A 8 -11.21 -18.90 -3.83
C TRP A 8 -12.04 -19.94 -4.58
N HIS A 9 -11.58 -21.18 -4.49
CA HIS A 9 -12.32 -22.35 -4.94
C HIS A 9 -13.20 -22.88 -3.80
N ASP A 10 -14.49 -22.97 -4.06
CA ASP A 10 -15.41 -23.73 -3.22
C ASP A 10 -15.31 -25.21 -3.62
N ARG A 11 -14.71 -26.03 -2.74
CA ARG A 11 -14.55 -27.47 -2.95
C ARG A 11 -15.86 -28.25 -2.87
N GLY A 12 -16.89 -27.70 -2.23
CA GLY A 12 -18.22 -28.31 -2.14
C GLY A 12 -19.08 -27.99 -3.36
N ALA A 13 -19.02 -26.76 -3.86
CA ALA A 13 -19.83 -26.32 -5.00
C ALA A 13 -19.13 -26.41 -6.37
N ALA A 14 -17.84 -26.78 -6.42
CA ALA A 14 -16.98 -26.76 -7.61
C ALA A 14 -16.99 -25.41 -8.37
N LYS A 15 -17.22 -24.31 -7.64
CA LYS A 15 -17.36 -22.95 -8.18
C LYS A 15 -16.29 -22.02 -7.64
N LYS A 16 -15.89 -21.02 -8.43
CA LYS A 16 -15.04 -19.92 -7.96
C LYS A 16 -15.92 -18.88 -7.28
N GLN A 17 -15.56 -18.50 -6.06
CA GLN A 17 -16.21 -17.44 -5.29
C GLN A 17 -15.23 -16.30 -5.05
N SER A 18 -15.75 -15.12 -4.70
CA SER A 18 -14.93 -13.93 -4.44
C SER A 18 -15.42 -13.12 -3.25
N VAL A 19 -14.48 -12.54 -2.50
CA VAL A 19 -14.71 -11.76 -1.29
C VAL A 19 -14.06 -10.43 -1.53
N THR A 20 -14.82 -9.38 -1.29
CA THR A 20 -14.31 -8.01 -1.35
C THR A 20 -14.22 -7.48 0.06
N VAL A 21 -13.03 -7.07 0.45
CA VAL A 21 -12.77 -6.41 1.72
C VAL A 21 -12.74 -4.90 1.49
N ARG A 22 -13.53 -4.14 2.27
CA ARG A 22 -13.77 -2.69 2.17
C ARG A 22 -14.61 -2.27 0.94
N LYS A 23 -14.32 -1.10 0.36
CA LYS A 23 -15.13 -0.47 -0.69
C LYS A 23 -14.89 -1.15 -2.04
N LYS A 24 -15.96 -1.61 -2.69
CA LYS A 24 -15.92 -2.22 -4.02
C LYS A 24 -15.48 -1.21 -5.11
N ASP A 25 -15.75 0.07 -4.88
CA ASP A 25 -15.39 1.15 -5.79
C ASP A 25 -13.86 1.36 -5.82
N GLY A 26 -13.24 1.00 -6.95
CA GLY A 26 -11.79 0.97 -7.11
C GLY A 26 -11.09 -0.20 -6.42
N ALA A 27 -11.79 -1.32 -6.18
CA ALA A 27 -11.19 -2.49 -5.55
C ALA A 27 -10.16 -3.17 -6.46
N ARG A 28 -8.96 -3.44 -5.92
CA ARG A 28 -7.91 -4.18 -6.63
C ARG A 28 -8.13 -5.68 -6.45
N MET A 29 -8.23 -6.41 -7.55
CA MET A 29 -8.34 -7.87 -7.52
C MET A 29 -6.97 -8.53 -7.36
N LEU A 30 -6.85 -9.48 -6.43
CA LEU A 30 -5.67 -10.33 -6.31
C LEU A 30 -5.67 -11.38 -7.43
N SER A 31 -4.55 -11.52 -8.13
CA SER A 31 -4.40 -12.50 -9.23
C SER A 31 -4.40 -13.95 -8.76
N ARG A 32 -4.04 -14.20 -7.49
CA ARG A 32 -3.97 -15.54 -6.90
C ARG A 32 -5.37 -16.01 -6.51
N THR A 33 -5.67 -17.27 -6.85
CA THR A 33 -6.87 -17.96 -6.34
C THR A 33 -6.50 -18.80 -5.12
N TYR A 34 -7.27 -18.69 -4.05
CA TYR A 34 -7.05 -19.34 -2.76
C TYR A 34 -7.87 -20.63 -2.61
N ALA A 35 -7.50 -21.48 -1.66
CA ALA A 35 -8.12 -22.79 -1.46
C ALA A 35 -9.43 -22.76 -0.66
N ASN A 36 -9.63 -21.73 0.17
CA ASN A 36 -10.81 -21.55 1.00
C ASN A 36 -11.10 -20.04 1.18
N GLU A 37 -12.28 -19.72 1.72
CA GLU A 37 -12.71 -18.34 1.95
C GLU A 37 -11.84 -17.62 2.99
N ALA A 38 -11.44 -18.31 4.06
CA ALA A 38 -10.67 -17.72 5.15
C ALA A 38 -9.30 -17.19 4.67
N ASP A 39 -8.60 -17.96 3.85
CA ASP A 39 -7.34 -17.58 3.20
C ASP A 39 -7.55 -16.41 2.25
N ALA A 40 -8.62 -16.42 1.44
CA ALA A 40 -8.92 -15.32 0.53
C ALA A 40 -9.21 -14.02 1.29
N LYS A 41 -9.94 -14.10 2.40
CA LYS A 41 -10.25 -12.96 3.26
C LYS A 41 -9.00 -12.42 3.95
N ALA A 42 -8.17 -13.28 4.55
CA ALA A 42 -6.91 -12.89 5.19
C ALA A 42 -5.93 -12.26 4.18
N ALA A 43 -5.88 -12.79 2.95
CA ALA A 43 -5.08 -12.22 1.88
C ALA A 43 -5.61 -10.85 1.42
N ALA A 44 -6.93 -10.71 1.28
CA ALA A 44 -7.55 -9.43 0.96
C ALA A 44 -7.31 -8.37 2.05
N GLU A 45 -7.33 -8.77 3.33
CA GLU A 45 -7.05 -7.91 4.48
C GLU A 45 -5.57 -7.50 4.57
N SER A 46 -4.64 -8.43 4.36
CA SER A 46 -3.18 -8.15 4.44
C SER A 46 -2.62 -7.44 3.20
N SER A 47 -3.37 -7.41 2.10
CA SER A 47 -2.93 -6.79 0.86
C SER A 47 -2.59 -5.32 1.06
N ARG A 48 -1.36 -4.95 0.67
CA ARG A 48 -0.81 -3.58 0.76
C ARG A 48 -1.55 -2.54 -0.10
N ALA A 49 -2.59 -2.93 -0.83
CA ALA A 49 -3.39 -2.09 -1.72
C ALA A 49 -4.05 -0.87 -1.03
N ALA A 50 -4.02 -0.80 0.30
CA ALA A 50 -4.51 0.33 1.08
C ALA A 50 -3.59 1.56 1.08
N ARG A 51 -2.32 1.42 0.67
CA ARG A 51 -1.39 2.56 0.65
C ARG A 51 -1.57 3.31 -0.65
N GLN A 52 -2.23 4.48 -0.58
CA GLN A 52 -2.03 5.46 -1.64
C GLN A 52 -0.60 6.00 -1.50
N PRO A 53 0.28 5.78 -2.49
CA PRO A 53 1.63 6.33 -2.42
C PRO A 53 1.53 7.85 -2.43
N ARG A 54 1.96 8.49 -1.33
CA ARG A 54 2.16 9.94 -1.27
C ARG A 54 3.63 10.20 -1.56
N THR A 55 3.90 10.93 -2.64
CA THR A 55 5.25 11.33 -3.05
C THR A 55 5.46 12.80 -2.66
N LEU A 56 6.58 13.10 -2.00
CA LEU A 56 7.00 14.45 -1.66
C LEU A 56 8.35 14.73 -2.33
N GLY A 57 8.44 15.81 -3.12
CA GLY A 57 9.70 16.31 -3.65
C GLY A 57 10.18 17.51 -2.85
N LEU A 58 11.40 17.44 -2.28
CA LEU A 58 12.01 18.54 -1.53
C LEU A 58 13.35 18.91 -2.17
N ASN A 59 13.57 20.21 -2.36
CA ASN A 59 14.87 20.74 -2.73
C ASN A 59 15.56 21.29 -1.49
N LEU A 60 16.64 20.67 -1.06
CA LEU A 60 17.38 21.07 0.13
C LEU A 60 18.47 22.07 -0.28
N ALA A 61 18.49 23.24 0.38
CA ALA A 61 19.50 24.28 0.13
C ALA A 61 20.93 23.83 0.48
N LEU A 62 21.05 22.91 1.44
CA LEU A 62 22.32 22.27 1.81
C LEU A 62 22.26 20.79 1.46
N GLY A 63 23.25 20.33 0.69
CA GLY A 63 23.43 18.92 0.41
C GLY A 63 23.79 18.18 1.69
N ARG A 64 22.86 17.40 2.24
CA ARG A 64 23.15 16.51 3.37
C ARG A 64 23.76 15.21 2.85
N ALA A 65 25.04 14.99 3.16
CA ALA A 65 25.76 13.78 2.79
C ALA A 65 25.21 12.50 3.47
N ASP A 66 24.45 12.67 4.55
CA ASP A 66 23.90 11.57 5.35
C ASP A 66 22.63 10.94 4.76
N ILE A 67 22.08 11.52 3.67
CA ILE A 67 20.85 11.05 3.03
C ILE A 67 21.15 9.81 2.20
N LYS A 68 20.57 8.68 2.62
CA LYS A 68 20.60 7.42 1.88
C LYS A 68 19.18 6.98 1.49
N PRO A 69 19.01 6.26 0.37
CA PRO A 69 17.73 5.63 0.05
C PRO A 69 17.26 4.73 1.19
N GLU A 70 15.94 4.55 1.30
CA GLU A 70 15.27 3.70 2.29
C GLU A 70 15.38 4.14 3.75
N GLN A 71 16.03 5.28 4.05
CA GLN A 71 16.05 5.82 5.40
C GLN A 71 14.69 6.46 5.78
N PRO A 72 14.18 6.16 6.99
CA PRO A 72 13.02 6.85 7.52
C PRO A 72 13.37 8.29 7.83
N VAL A 73 12.52 9.23 7.40
CA VAL A 73 12.68 10.65 7.66
C VAL A 73 11.38 11.26 8.18
N THR A 74 11.54 12.24 9.05
CA THR A 74 10.44 13.09 9.52
C THR A 74 10.53 14.41 8.76
N VAL A 75 9.41 14.83 8.19
CA VAL A 75 9.26 16.20 7.67
C VAL A 75 8.54 17.01 8.74
N ALA A 76 8.99 18.24 8.96
CA ALA A 76 8.41 19.14 9.94
C ALA A 76 8.20 20.50 9.30
N GLY A 77 7.11 21.18 9.65
CA GLY A 77 6.77 22.50 9.11
C GLY A 77 5.88 22.43 7.87
N PHE A 78 5.33 21.25 7.53
CA PHE A 78 4.27 21.12 6.53
C PHE A 78 2.91 21.02 7.20
N LYS A 79 1.85 20.91 6.38
CA LYS A 79 0.50 20.66 6.90
C LYS A 79 0.49 19.40 7.79
N PRO A 80 -0.32 19.35 8.86
CA PRO A 80 -0.33 18.22 9.81
C PRO A 80 -0.53 16.84 9.16
N ALA A 81 -1.23 16.79 8.01
CA ALA A 81 -1.42 15.58 7.23
C ALA A 81 -0.11 14.99 6.64
N PHE A 82 0.95 15.79 6.49
CA PHE A 82 2.26 15.38 6.02
C PHE A 82 3.19 15.06 7.19
N ASP A 83 3.22 15.93 8.20
CA ASP A 83 4.08 15.78 9.38
C ASP A 83 3.73 14.52 10.21
N ALA A 84 2.44 14.15 10.27
CA ALA A 84 1.98 12.95 10.96
C ALA A 84 2.34 11.63 10.24
N GLN A 85 2.85 11.70 9.01
CA GLN A 85 3.15 10.52 8.21
C GLN A 85 4.64 10.17 8.26
N ARG A 86 4.97 8.88 8.31
CA ARG A 86 6.36 8.41 8.17
C ARG A 86 6.77 8.43 6.70
N TRP A 87 7.87 9.11 6.41
CA TRP A 87 8.41 9.22 5.04
C TRP A 87 9.64 8.34 4.90
N ALA A 88 9.88 7.85 3.68
CA ALA A 88 11.09 7.13 3.31
C ALA A 88 11.68 7.77 2.06
N ILE A 89 13.01 7.92 2.02
CA ILE A 89 13.71 8.48 0.86
C ILE A 89 13.72 7.43 -0.26
N VAL A 90 13.16 7.76 -1.42
CA VAL A 90 13.15 6.87 -2.60
C VAL A 90 14.32 7.17 -3.54
N GLY A 91 14.79 8.42 -3.56
CA GLY A 91 15.93 8.82 -4.37
C GLY A 91 16.33 10.26 -4.07
N PHE A 92 17.61 10.58 -4.30
CA PHE A 92 18.13 11.94 -4.24
C PHE A 92 18.94 12.19 -5.51
N ARG A 93 18.92 13.42 -6.01
CA ARG A 93 19.77 13.87 -7.12
C ARG A 93 20.68 14.96 -6.57
N ARG A 94 22.01 14.77 -6.63
CA ARG A 94 22.97 15.85 -6.43
C ARG A 94 23.05 16.63 -7.73
N LYS A 95 22.89 17.95 -7.65
CA LYS A 95 23.15 18.85 -8.77
C LYS A 95 24.63 19.19 -8.79
#